data_AF-A0A2T4S539-F1
#
_entry.id   AF-A0A2T4S539-F1
#
_cell.length_a   1.000
_cell.length_b   1.000
_cell.length_c   1.000
_cell.angle_alpha   90.00
_cell.angle_beta   90.00
_cell.angle_gamma   90.00
#
_symmetry.space_group_name_H-M   'P 1'
#
loop_
_entity.id
_entity.type
_entity.pdbx_description
1 polymer ?
#
loop_
_entity_poly.entity_id
_entity_poly.type
_entity_poly.pdbx_seq_one_letter_code
_entity_poly.pdbx_strand_id
1 'polypeptide(L)'
;FNELPIGSVLSIIALALIGLFFITSADSAPFVVGMQTAFGTLRPAGFVKIVWGLALSAIAYVLLLAGGETGLDALQSAAIISALPFSVVVILMTLSFYKDANRERKALGLTLSPNEEHTKILHAASKRHSSEDRS
;
A
#
# COMPACT_ATOMS: atom_id res chain seq x y z
N PHE A 1 4.51 19.43 25.70
CA PHE A 1 3.70 18.98 26.86
C PHE A 1 3.80 19.88 28.08
N ASN A 2 4.89 20.63 28.28
CA ASN A 2 5.06 21.49 29.47
C ASN A 2 4.05 22.65 29.60
N GLU A 3 3.41 23.04 28.51
CA GLU A 3 2.36 24.06 28.47
C GLU A 3 0.96 23.53 28.86
N LEU A 4 0.80 22.22 29.09
CA LEU A 4 -0.50 21.60 29.39
C LEU A 4 -0.61 21.25 30.88
N PRO A 5 -1.76 21.51 31.54
CA PRO A 5 -1.97 21.22 32.95
C PRO A 5 -1.90 19.72 33.31
N ILE A 6 -2.05 18.83 32.32
CA ILE A 6 -1.86 17.37 32.43
C ILE A 6 -0.66 16.85 31.62
N GLY A 7 0.30 17.74 31.32
CA GLY A 7 1.40 17.49 30.39
C GLY A 7 2.30 16.31 30.72
N SER A 8 2.57 16.06 32.00
CA SER A 8 3.40 14.93 32.45
C SER A 8 2.77 13.59 32.12
N VAL A 9 1.49 13.41 32.45
CA VAL A 9 0.72 12.20 32.13
C VAL A 9 0.62 12.00 30.62
N LEU A 10 0.34 13.07 29.88
CA LEU A 10 0.22 13.02 28.42
C LEU A 10 1.56 12.69 27.74
N SER A 11 2.69 13.16 28.30
CA SER A 11 4.03 12.79 27.82
C SER A 11 4.35 11.32 28.04
N ILE A 12 3.95 10.74 29.18
CA ILE A 12 4.14 9.32 29.47
C ILE A 12 3.30 8.49 28.48
N ILE A 13 2.04 8.88 28.27
CA ILE A 13 1.15 8.21 27.31
C ILE A 13 1.72 8.32 25.90
N ALA A 14 2.17 9.50 25.48
CA ALA A 14 2.76 9.72 24.15
C ALA A 14 4.01 8.85 23.94
N LEU A 15 4.90 8.78 24.93
CA LEU A 15 6.08 7.92 24.88
C LEU A 15 5.68 6.44 24.78
N ALA A 16 4.67 5.99 25.55
CA ALA A 16 4.16 4.64 25.46
C ALA A 16 3.55 4.32 24.08
N LEU A 17 2.81 5.26 23.50
CA LEU A 17 2.23 5.12 22.15
C LEU A 17 3.32 5.03 21.07
N ILE A 18 4.35 5.89 21.15
CA ILE A 18 5.50 5.83 20.24
C ILE A 18 6.22 4.49 20.38
N GLY A 19 6.45 4.02 21.60
CA GLY A 19 7.07 2.72 21.86
C GLY A 19 6.25 1.55 21.31
N LEU A 20 4.93 1.55 21.52
CA LEU A 20 4.04 0.49 21.02
C LEU A 20 3.97 0.49 19.48
N PHE A 21 3.88 1.66 18.87
CA PHE A 21 3.92 1.81 17.41
C PHE A 21 5.25 1.31 16.85
N PHE A 22 6.37 1.63 17.52
CA PHE A 22 7.68 1.17 17.13
C PHE A 22 7.81 -0.36 17.20
N ILE A 23 7.36 -1.00 18.29
CA ILE A 23 7.39 -2.47 18.44
C ILE A 23 6.54 -3.14 17.36
N THR A 24 5.34 -2.64 17.11
CA THR A 24 4.44 -3.20 16.09
C THR A 24 5.05 -3.06 14.69
N SER A 25 5.66 -1.92 14.39
CA SER A 25 6.37 -1.68 13.13
C SER A 25 7.59 -2.60 12.98
N ALA A 26 8.37 -2.76 14.06
CA ALA A 26 9.55 -3.60 14.10
C ALA A 26 9.24 -5.09 13.93
N ASP A 27 8.07 -5.57 14.34
CA ASP A 27 7.63 -6.96 14.07
C ASP A 27 7.25 -7.16 12.58
N SER A 28 6.57 -6.18 11.98
CA SER A 28 6.09 -6.28 10.60
C SER A 28 7.18 -6.10 9.52
N ALA A 29 8.18 -5.25 9.75
CA ALA A 29 9.16 -4.92 8.72
C ALA A 29 10.07 -6.10 8.31
N PRO A 30 10.71 -6.84 9.24
CA PRO A 30 11.50 -8.03 8.90
C PRO A 30 10.64 -9.16 8.34
N PHE A 31 9.36 -9.20 8.71
CA PHE A 31 8.41 -10.18 8.17
C PHE A 31 8.16 -9.97 6.68
N VAL A 32 7.89 -8.74 6.24
CA VAL A 32 7.66 -8.41 4.82
C VAL A 32 8.89 -8.73 3.97
N VAL A 33 10.07 -8.28 4.41
CA VAL A 33 11.34 -8.56 3.70
C VAL A 33 11.68 -10.05 3.72
N GLY A 34 11.39 -10.74 4.83
CA GLY A 34 11.55 -12.18 4.95
C GLY A 34 10.66 -12.97 3.98
N MET A 35 9.41 -12.54 3.77
CA MET A 35 8.52 -13.16 2.77
C MET A 35 9.02 -12.94 1.34
N GLN A 36 9.47 -11.72 1.02
CA GLN A 36 10.00 -11.40 -0.32
C GLN A 36 11.26 -12.23 -0.65
N THR A 37 12.12 -12.46 0.35
CA THR A 37 13.39 -13.18 0.19
C THR A 37 13.25 -14.69 0.28
N ALA A 38 12.11 -15.20 0.75
CA ALA A 38 11.79 -16.62 0.83
C ALA A 38 10.81 -17.07 -0.28
N PHE A 39 10.99 -16.54 -1.51
CA PHE A 39 10.19 -16.87 -2.70
C PHE A 39 8.67 -16.65 -2.53
N GLY A 40 8.26 -15.68 -1.71
CA GLY A 40 6.85 -15.38 -1.48
C GLY A 40 6.12 -16.36 -0.55
N THR A 41 6.85 -17.18 0.21
CA THR A 41 6.21 -18.03 1.22
C THR A 41 5.55 -17.18 2.31
N LEU A 42 4.27 -17.45 2.58
CA LEU A 42 3.48 -16.80 3.63
C LEU A 42 3.96 -17.17 5.05
N ARG A 43 4.85 -18.15 5.17
CA ARG A 43 5.47 -18.61 6.43
C ARG A 43 6.99 -18.70 6.28
N PRO A 44 7.70 -17.56 6.25
CA PRO A 44 9.15 -17.59 6.23
C PRO A 44 9.66 -18.24 7.52
N ALA A 45 10.66 -19.12 7.39
CA ALA A 45 11.28 -19.79 8.53
C ALA A 45 11.75 -18.74 9.57
N GLY A 46 11.58 -19.04 10.86
CA GLY A 46 11.90 -18.08 11.94
C GLY A 46 13.32 -17.50 11.85
N PHE A 47 14.26 -18.30 11.34
CA PHE A 47 15.64 -17.88 11.08
C PHE A 47 15.75 -16.69 10.10
N VAL A 48 14.97 -16.69 9.01
CA VAL A 48 14.98 -15.61 8.00
C VAL A 48 14.53 -14.28 8.63
N LYS A 49 13.51 -14.32 9.50
CA LYS A 49 13.03 -13.13 10.21
C LYS A 49 14.09 -12.56 11.15
N ILE A 50 14.80 -13.42 11.88
CA ILE A 50 15.86 -13.00 12.82
C ILE A 50 17.04 -12.38 12.06
N VAL A 51 17.47 -12.99 10.96
CA VAL A 51 18.57 -12.46 10.12
C VAL A 51 18.23 -11.07 9.60
N TRP A 52 17.02 -10.88 9.06
CA TRP A 52 16.59 -9.57 8.57
C TRP A 52 16.38 -8.56 9.70
N GLY A 53 15.87 -8.98 10.85
CA GLY A 53 15.76 -8.14 12.04
C GLY A 53 17.12 -7.61 12.49
N LEU A 54 18.12 -8.48 12.60
CA LEU A 54 19.49 -8.10 12.95
C LEU A 54 20.13 -7.21 11.88
N ALA A 55 19.92 -7.51 10.60
CA ALA A 55 20.43 -6.69 9.50
C ALA A 55 19.84 -5.27 9.53
N LEU A 56 18.53 -5.13 9.76
CA LEU A 56 17.87 -3.83 9.88
C LEU A 56 18.37 -3.03 11.09
N SER A 57 18.56 -3.68 12.24
CA SER A 57 19.16 -3.04 13.42
C SER A 57 20.61 -2.60 13.18
N ALA A 58 21.41 -3.41 12.48
CA ALA A 58 22.78 -3.07 12.14
C ALA A 58 22.84 -1.87 11.18
N ILE A 59 21.99 -1.84 10.15
CA ILE A 59 21.89 -0.71 9.21
C ILE A 59 21.48 0.56 9.96
N ALA A 60 20.48 0.49 10.83
CA ALA A 60 20.05 1.63 11.64
C ALA A 60 21.19 2.15 12.53
N TYR A 61 21.91 1.25 13.19
CA TYR A 61 23.06 1.61 14.02
C TYR A 61 24.17 2.32 13.22
N VAL A 62 24.53 1.79 12.04
CA VAL A 62 25.55 2.39 11.17
C VAL A 62 25.10 3.76 10.65
N LEU A 63 23.82 3.91 10.27
CA LEU A 63 23.28 5.18 9.80
C LEU A 63 23.24 6.25 10.90
N LEU A 64 22.93 5.87 12.14
CA LEU A 64 22.98 6.77 13.28
C LEU A 64 24.41 7.27 13.54
N LEU A 65 25.41 6.39 13.45
CA LEU A 65 26.82 6.78 13.57
C LEU A 65 27.28 7.68 12.41
N ALA A 66 26.79 7.42 11.20
CA ALA A 66 27.12 8.20 10.02
C ALA A 66 26.44 9.59 10.00
N GLY A 67 25.36 9.78 10.76
CA GLY A 67 24.57 11.02 10.81
C GLY A 67 25.21 12.19 11.55
N GLY A 68 26.43 12.05 12.10
CA GLY A 68 27.16 13.15 12.72
C GLY A 68 26.45 13.72 13.96
N GLU A 69 26.47 15.06 14.11
CA GLU A 69 25.97 15.74 15.32
C GLU A 69 24.44 15.65 15.51
N THR A 70 23.66 15.54 14.43
CA THR A 70 22.20 15.43 14.48
C THR A 70 21.71 13.98 14.41
N GLY A 71 22.56 13.04 13.95
CA GLY A 71 22.24 11.62 13.80
C GLY A 71 21.16 11.29 12.74
N LEU A 72 20.50 12.31 12.18
CA LEU A 72 19.32 12.16 11.32
C LEU A 72 19.63 12.41 9.84
N ASP A 73 20.62 13.25 9.52
CA ASP A 73 20.88 13.69 8.15
C ASP A 73 21.25 12.53 7.22
N ALA A 74 22.07 11.60 7.71
CA ALA A 74 22.43 10.39 6.96
C ALA A 74 21.23 9.45 6.76
N LEU A 75 20.39 9.28 7.79
CA LEU A 75 19.19 8.45 7.71
C LEU A 75 18.17 9.04 6.72
N GLN A 76 17.95 10.35 6.75
CA GLN A 76 17.04 11.05 5.84
C GLN A 76 17.54 10.97 4.39
N SER A 77 18.84 11.19 4.16
CA SER A 77 19.45 11.11 2.83
C SER A 77 19.35 9.71 2.24
N ALA A 78 19.68 8.68 3.04
CA ALA A 78 19.56 7.28 2.62
C ALA A 78 18.10 6.91 2.30
N ALA A 79 17.15 7.38 3.11
CA ALA A 79 15.72 7.16 2.87
C ALA A 79 15.27 7.80 1.55
N ILE A 80 15.63 9.06 1.27
CA ILE A 80 15.27 9.74 0.02
C ILE A 80 15.85 9.02 -1.21
N ILE A 81 17.14 8.67 -1.16
CA ILE A 81 17.83 8.00 -2.28
C ILE A 81 17.23 6.61 -2.53
N SER A 82 16.86 5.88 -1.47
CA SER A 82 16.22 4.55 -1.60
C SER A 82 14.75 4.63 -2.06
N ALA A 83 14.02 5.68 -1.66
CA ALA A 83 12.62 5.87 -2.01
C ALA A 83 12.41 6.24 -3.49
N LEU A 84 13.34 6.99 -4.09
CA LEU A 84 13.29 7.40 -5.50
C LEU A 84 13.10 6.22 -6.48
N PRO A 85 13.99 5.21 -6.54
CA PRO A 85 13.80 4.07 -7.43
C PRO A 85 12.59 3.22 -7.06
N PHE A 86 12.29 3.08 -5.76
CA PHE A 86 11.11 2.34 -5.31
C PHE A 86 9.80 3.01 -5.75
N SER A 87 9.76 4.34 -5.80
CA SER A 87 8.57 5.09 -6.27
C SER A 87 8.21 4.74 -7.72
N VAL A 88 9.21 4.54 -8.59
CA VAL A 88 8.98 4.09 -9.98
C VAL A 88 8.32 2.71 -10.00
N VAL A 89 8.77 1.79 -9.15
CA VAL A 89 8.18 0.44 -9.01
C VAL A 89 6.73 0.54 -8.56
N VAL A 90 6.42 1.40 -7.58
CA VAL A 90 5.04 1.62 -7.09
C VAL A 90 4.15 2.16 -8.21
N ILE A 91 4.61 3.13 -9.00
CA ILE A 91 3.85 3.67 -10.14
C ILE A 91 3.54 2.55 -11.15
N LEU A 92 4.53 1.74 -11.50
CA LEU A 92 4.33 0.60 -12.41
C LEU A 92 3.35 -0.44 -11.83
N MET A 93 3.43 -0.72 -10.53
CA MET A 93 2.48 -1.58 -9.83
C MET A 93 1.06 -1.01 -9.90
N THR A 94 0.87 0.30 -9.66
CA THR A 94 -0.43 0.95 -9.78
C THR A 94 -1.01 0.86 -11.19
N LEU A 95 -0.19 1.08 -12.22
CA LEU A 95 -0.61 0.93 -13.62
C LEU A 95 -0.98 -0.52 -13.96
N SER A 96 -0.21 -1.48 -13.48
CA SER A 96 -0.49 -2.91 -13.66
C SER A 96 -1.79 -3.31 -12.96
N PHE A 97 -1.97 -2.89 -11.71
CA PHE A 97 -3.18 -3.12 -10.94
C PHE A 97 -4.40 -2.48 -11.61
N TYR A 98 -4.30 -1.23 -12.07
CA TYR A 98 -5.40 -0.58 -12.79
C TYR A 98 -5.79 -1.33 -14.07
N LYS A 99 -4.79 -1.79 -14.84
CA LYS A 99 -5.03 -2.60 -16.03
C LYS A 99 -5.70 -3.93 -15.68
N ASP A 100 -5.25 -4.59 -14.63
CA ASP A 100 -5.77 -5.89 -14.20
C ASP A 100 -7.18 -5.78 -13.62
N ALA A 101 -7.40 -4.82 -12.73
CA ALA A 101 -8.72 -4.49 -12.20
C ALA A 101 -9.71 -4.10 -13.33
N ASN A 102 -9.25 -3.38 -14.36
CA ASN A 102 -10.11 -3.06 -15.51
C ASN A 102 -10.40 -4.28 -16.41
N ARG A 103 -9.47 -5.25 -16.49
CA ARG A 103 -9.72 -6.53 -17.17
C ARG A 103 -10.73 -7.37 -16.41
N GLU A 104 -10.58 -7.45 -15.09
CA GLU A 104 -11.50 -8.17 -14.20
C GLU A 104 -12.91 -7.54 -14.22
N ARG A 105 -13.02 -6.21 -14.17
CA ARG A 105 -14.30 -5.49 -14.33
C ARG A 105 -15.02 -5.80 -15.65
N LYS A 106 -14.26 -5.92 -16.75
CA LYS A 106 -14.82 -6.32 -18.06
C LYS A 106 -15.24 -7.79 -18.08
N ALA A 107 -14.46 -8.68 -17.46
CA ALA A 107 -14.76 -10.10 -17.38
C ALA A 107 -15.99 -10.40 -16.50
N LEU A 108 -16.21 -9.62 -15.43
CA LEU A 108 -17.33 -9.77 -14.51
C LEU A 108 -18.64 -9.14 -15.02
N GLY A 109 -18.67 -8.57 -16.22
CA GLY A 109 -19.90 -8.03 -16.82
C GLY A 109 -20.49 -6.81 -16.11
N LEU A 110 -19.75 -6.17 -15.19
CA LEU A 110 -20.14 -4.93 -14.51
C LEU A 110 -20.04 -3.68 -15.41
N THR A 111 -19.65 -3.87 -16.67
CA THR A 111 -19.99 -2.93 -17.73
C THR A 111 -21.43 -3.18 -18.14
N LEU A 112 -22.34 -2.27 -17.77
CA LEU A 112 -23.63 -2.10 -18.45
C LEU A 112 -23.36 -1.69 -19.91
N SER A 113 -22.84 -2.60 -20.72
CA SER A 113 -22.78 -2.44 -22.15
C SER A 113 -24.17 -2.72 -22.68
N PRO A 114 -24.81 -1.79 -23.41
CA PRO A 114 -26.08 -2.07 -24.07
C PRO A 114 -25.87 -3.27 -25.00
N ASN A 115 -26.43 -4.42 -24.64
CA ASN A 115 -26.45 -5.57 -25.52
C ASN A 115 -27.19 -5.15 -26.81
N GLU A 116 -26.50 -5.20 -27.97
CA GLU A 116 -27.04 -4.77 -29.26
C GLU A 116 -28.38 -5.45 -29.59
N GLU A 117 -28.56 -6.66 -29.09
CA GLU A 117 -29.79 -7.42 -29.26
C GLU A 117 -30.96 -6.72 -28.57
N HIS A 118 -30.82 -6.34 -27.30
CA HIS A 118 -31.83 -5.57 -26.55
C HIS A 118 -32.12 -4.21 -27.22
N THR A 119 -31.11 -3.53 -27.76
CA THR A 119 -31.31 -2.26 -28.48
C THR A 119 -32.14 -2.46 -29.76
N LYS A 120 -31.94 -3.55 -30.50
CA LYS A 120 -32.73 -3.88 -31.70
C LYS A 120 -34.18 -4.20 -31.38
N ILE A 121 -34.45 -4.95 -30.31
CA ILE A 121 -35.84 -5.28 -29.91
C ILE A 121 -36.59 -4.04 -29.41
N LEU A 122 -35.91 -3.14 -28.67
CA LEU A 122 -36.50 -1.87 -28.25
C LEU A 122 -36.79 -0.96 -29.44
N HIS A 123 -35.87 -0.88 -30.41
CA HIS A 123 -36.11 -0.16 -31.67
C HIS A 123 -37.28 -0.78 -32.46
N ALA A 124 -37.37 -2.11 -32.54
CA ALA A 124 -38.46 -2.79 -33.23
C ALA A 124 -39.82 -2.60 -32.53
N ALA A 125 -39.84 -2.65 -31.20
CA ALA A 125 -41.03 -2.41 -30.39
C ALA A 125 -41.49 -0.94 -30.49
N SER A 126 -40.57 0.02 -30.38
CA SER A 126 -40.85 1.45 -30.55
C SER A 126 -41.40 1.76 -31.95
N LYS A 127 -40.88 1.10 -33.00
CA LYS A 127 -41.34 1.29 -34.38
C LYS A 127 -42.75 0.76 -34.62
N ARG A 128 -43.14 -0.34 -33.95
CA ARG A 128 -44.53 -0.86 -34.00
C ARG A 128 -45.50 0.06 -33.26
N HIS A 129 -45.11 0.56 -32.10
CA HIS A 129 -45.97 1.43 -31.32
C HIS A 129 -46.21 2.79 -32.00
N SER A 130 -45.19 3.36 -32.67
CA SER A 130 -45.34 4.58 -33.48
C SER A 130 -46.18 4.38 -34.75
N SER A 131 -46.41 3.13 -35.21
CA SER A 131 -47.25 2.84 -36.37
C SER A 131 -48.73 2.62 -36.03
N GLU A 132 -49.04 2.15 -34.82
CA GLU A 132 -50.43 2.02 -34.34
C GLU A 132 -51.05 3.37 -33.97
N ASP A 133 -50.26 4.35 -33.52
CA ASP A 133 -50.74 5.69 -33.15
C ASP A 133 -50.97 6.62 -34.37
N ARG A 134 -50.67 6.13 -35.59
CA ARG A 134 -50.82 6.88 -36.87
C ARG A 134 -51.92 6.30 -37.77
N SER A 135 -52.62 5.27 -37.34
CA SER A 135 -53.75 4.63 -38.05
C SER A 135 -55.07 4.93 -37.35
#